data_AF-A0A2P6AQD8-F1
#
_entry.id   AF-A0A2P6AQD8-F1
#
_cell.length_a   1.000
_cell.length_b   1.000
_cell.length_c   1.000
_cell.angle_alpha   90.00
_cell.angle_beta   90.00
_cell.angle_gamma   90.00
#
_symmetry.space_group_name_H-M   'P 1'
#
loop_
_entity.id
_entity.type
_entity.pdbx_description
1 polymer ?
#
loop_
_entity_poly.entity_id
_entity_poly.type
_entity_poly.pdbx_seq_one_letter_code
_entity_poly.pdbx_strand_id
1 'polypeptide(L)' 'MPRAEPPAVPTVAVIGGGPAGLMAAEQLLAAGVGVDLYDTMPSLGRKLLLAGIGGLNITHAEAKPAFLARYE' A
#
# COMPACT_ATOMS: atom_id res chain seq x y z
N MET A 1 -28.10 -20.95 24.79
CA MET A 1 -28.01 -19.84 23.82
C MET A 1 -26.63 -19.93 23.16
N PRO A 2 -26.51 -20.37 21.90
CA PRO A 2 -25.23 -20.28 21.20
C PRO A 2 -24.87 -18.79 21.05
N ARG A 3 -23.67 -18.42 21.45
CA ARG A 3 -23.13 -17.06 21.30
C ARG A 3 -22.84 -16.90 19.80
N ALA A 4 -23.47 -15.93 19.14
CA ALA A 4 -23.18 -15.64 17.74
C ALA A 4 -21.68 -15.38 17.60
N GLU A 5 -21.02 -16.12 16.71
CA GLU A 5 -19.63 -15.89 16.36
C GLU A 5 -19.52 -14.49 15.75
N PRO A 6 -18.59 -13.65 16.21
CA PRO A 6 -18.41 -12.34 15.58
C PRO A 6 -18.17 -12.55 14.09
N PRO A 7 -18.71 -11.70 13.21
CA PRO A 7 -18.50 -11.82 11.78
C PRO A 7 -16.99 -11.86 11.53
N ALA A 8 -16.54 -12.88 10.79
CA ALA A 8 -15.14 -13.03 10.44
C ALA A 8 -14.65 -11.71 9.84
N VAL A 9 -13.65 -11.11 10.49
CA VAL A 9 -13.06 -9.87 10.00
C VAL A 9 -12.53 -10.17 8.59
N PRO A 10 -12.95 -9.43 7.56
CA PRO A 10 -12.45 -9.70 6.22
C PRO A 10 -10.92 -9.54 6.22
N THR A 11 -10.23 -10.50 5.59
CA THR A 11 -8.78 -10.51 5.46
C THR A 11 -8.40 -10.40 3.99
N VAL A 12 -7.43 -9.55 3.67
CA VAL A 12 -6.93 -9.32 2.32
C VAL A 12 -5.45 -9.67 2.23
N ALA A 13 -5.09 -10.48 1.24
CA ALA A 13 -3.70 -10.72 0.88
C ALA A 13 -3.20 -9.62 -0.06
N VAL A 14 -2.11 -8.95 0.31
CA VAL A 14 -1.40 -7.98 -0.53
C VAL A 14 -0.11 -8.62 -1.01
N ILE A 15 0.11 -8.65 -2.32
CA ILE A 15 1.30 -9.27 -2.93
C ILE A 15 2.19 -8.16 -3.50
N GLY A 16 3.35 -7.97 -2.88
CA GLY A 16 4.37 -6.97 -3.19
C GLY A 16 4.40 -5.83 -2.17
N GLY A 17 5.44 -5.74 -1.36
CA GLY A 17 5.73 -4.65 -0.42
C GLY A 17 6.52 -3.50 -1.05
N GLY A 18 6.16 -3.14 -2.28
CA GLY A 18 6.52 -1.86 -2.89
C GLY A 18 5.60 -0.72 -2.40
N PRO A 19 5.77 0.51 -2.92
CA PRO A 19 4.95 1.66 -2.50
C PRO A 19 3.44 1.41 -2.63
N ALA A 20 3.01 0.82 -3.75
CA ALA A 20 1.58 0.56 -4.00
C ALA A 20 0.99 -0.44 -2.99
N GLY A 21 1.67 -1.58 -2.76
CA GLY A 21 1.17 -2.59 -1.81
C GLY A 21 1.21 -2.11 -0.37
N LEU A 22 2.24 -1.34 0.02
CA LEU A 22 2.30 -0.73 1.35
C LEU A 22 1.17 0.28 1.57
N MET A 23 0.88 1.14 0.59
CA MET A 23 -0.25 2.09 0.66
C MET A 23 -1.59 1.36 0.71
N ALA A 24 -1.77 0.30 -0.08
CA ALA A 24 -3.00 -0.50 -0.05
C ALA A 24 -3.20 -1.19 1.30
N ALA A 25 -2.15 -1.80 1.85
CA ALA A 25 -2.17 -2.45 3.15
C ALA A 25 -2.53 -1.45 4.27
N GLU A 26 -1.95 -0.25 4.24
CA GLU A 26 -2.24 0.81 5.21
C GLU A 26 -3.72 1.21 5.16
N GLN A 27 -4.28 1.47 3.98
CA GLN A 27 -5.68 1.84 3.88
C GLN A 27 -6.66 0.74 4.30
N LEU A 28 -6.33 -0.52 4.02
CA LEU A 28 -7.14 -1.67 4.42
C LEU A 28 -7.14 -1.83 5.95
N LEU A 29 -5.96 -1.73 6.57
CA LEU A 29 -5.82 -1.77 8.02
C LEU A 29 -6.57 -0.61 8.70
N ALA A 30 -6.50 0.61 8.13
CA ALA A 30 -7.25 1.76 8.61
C ALA A 30 -8.78 1.57 8.53
N ALA A 31 -9.25 0.74 7.59
CA ALA A 31 -10.65 0.35 7.45
C ALA A 31 -11.06 -0.84 8.34
N GLY A 32 -10.15 -1.36 9.18
CA GLY A 32 -10.42 -2.49 10.07
C GLY A 32 -10.36 -3.87 9.39
N VAL A 33 -9.78 -3.95 8.19
CA VAL A 33 -9.58 -5.20 7.44
C VAL A 33 -8.25 -5.82 7.85
N GLY A 34 -8.22 -7.14 8.09
CA GLY A 34 -6.97 -7.85 8.31
C GLY A 34 -6.12 -7.89 7.04
N VAL A 35 -4.80 -7.72 7.14
CA VAL A 35 -3.92 -7.75 5.97
C VAL A 35 -2.75 -8.71 6.16
N ASP A 36 -2.59 -9.60 5.20
CA ASP A 36 -1.40 -10.44 5.04
C ASP A 36 -0.56 -9.89 3.87
N LEU A 37 0.64 -9.37 4.15
CA LEU A 37 1.53 -8.79 3.14
C LEU A 37 2.65 -9.77 2.79
N TYR A 38 2.74 -10.12 1.51
CA TYR A 38 3.76 -11.01 0.97
C TYR A 38 4.72 -10.22 0.06
N ASP A 39 6.03 -10.46 0.19
CA ASP A 39 7.03 -9.98 -0.75
C ASP A 39 8.05 -11.09 -1.00
N THR A 40 8.64 -11.12 -2.20
CA THR A 40 9.69 -12.06 -2.55
C THR A 40 11.03 -11.69 -1.90
N MET A 41 11.21 -10.42 -1.54
CA MET A 41 12.41 -9.87 -0.93
C MET A 41 12.29 -9.81 0.60
N PRO A 42 13.38 -10.08 1.35
CA PRO A 42 13.38 -9.93 2.82
C PRO A 42 13.15 -8.50 3.32
N SER A 43 13.38 -7.49 2.47
CA SER A 43 13.24 -6.07 2.80
C SER A 43 12.18 -5.41 1.93
N LEU A 44 11.23 -4.72 2.55
CA LEU A 44 10.18 -3.98 1.85
C LEU A 44 10.69 -2.62 1.38
N GLY A 45 10.03 -2.04 0.37
CA GLY A 45 10.26 -0.65 -0.02
C GLY A 45 11.67 -0.34 -0.52
N ARG A 46 12.55 -1.32 -0.76
CA ARG A 46 13.96 -1.07 -1.10
C ARG A 46 14.12 -0.12 -2.29
N LYS A 47 13.33 -0.31 -3.36
CA LYS A 47 13.32 0.61 -4.52
C LYS A 47 12.78 2.00 -4.18
N LEU A 48 11.77 2.08 -3.31
CA LEU A 48 11.18 3.35 -2.85
C LEU A 48 12.18 4.15 -2.01
N LEU A 49 12.85 3.50 -1.05
CA LEU A 49 13.83 4.12 -0.17
C LEU A 49 15.08 4.60 -0.93
N LEU A 50 15.40 3.96 -2.05
CA LEU A 50 16.44 4.36 -2.99
C LEU A 50 15.98 5.33 -4.06
N ALA A 51 14.68 5.65 -4.14
CA ALA A 51 14.11 6.50 -5.18
C ALA A 51 14.51 7.95 -4.97
N GLY A 52 15.77 8.23 -4.67
CA GLY A 52 16.00 9.44 -3.93
C GLY A 52 17.38 9.90 -3.56
N ILE A 53 18.36 9.09 -3.86
CA ILE A 53 19.76 9.46 -3.81
C ILE A 53 20.36 9.59 -5.23
N GLY A 54 19.64 9.67 -6.36
CA GLY A 54 18.25 9.44 -6.80
C GLY A 54 17.17 10.56 -6.69
N GLY A 55 17.25 11.55 -5.77
CA GLY A 55 16.28 12.65 -5.40
C GLY A 55 14.88 12.43 -4.69
N LEU A 56 14.73 11.91 -3.44
CA LEU A 56 13.55 11.13 -2.91
C LEU A 56 12.19 11.50 -3.52
N ASN A 57 11.97 11.03 -4.75
CA ASN A 57 10.89 11.49 -5.62
C ASN A 57 9.65 10.64 -5.33
N ILE A 58 9.01 10.98 -4.23
CA ILE A 58 7.84 10.26 -3.71
C ILE A 58 6.60 10.67 -4.49
N THR A 59 6.49 11.96 -4.84
CA THR A 59 5.35 12.49 -5.58
C THR A 59 5.71 13.79 -6.27
N HIS A 60 4.86 14.16 -7.22
CA HIS A 60 4.76 15.48 -7.77
C HIS A 60 3.70 16.31 -7.03
N ALA A 61 3.89 17.64 -6.98
CA ALA A 61 3.04 18.55 -6.21
C ALA A 61 2.18 19.48 -7.10
N GLU A 62 2.24 19.34 -8.42
CA GLU A 62 1.39 20.10 -9.32
C GLU A 62 -0.10 19.74 -9.19
N ALA A 63 -0.98 20.64 -9.66
CA ALA A 63 -2.43 20.42 -9.65
C ALA A 63 -2.81 19.20 -10.52
N LYS A 64 -3.87 18.49 -10.13
CA LYS A 64 -4.34 17.25 -10.80
C LYS A 64 -4.38 17.33 -12.34
N PRO A 65 -4.91 18.39 -12.98
CA PRO A 65 -4.90 18.47 -14.43
C PRO A 65 -3.48 18.47 -15.03
N ALA A 66 -2.55 19.21 -14.42
CA ALA A 66 -1.16 19.28 -14.86
C ALA A 66 -0.41 17.97 -14.61
N PHE A 67 -0.71 17.29 -13.50
CA PHE A 67 -0.15 15.98 -13.19
C PHE A 67 -0.57 14.92 -14.21
N LEU A 68 -1.89 14.80 -14.47
CA LEU A 68 -2.43 13.79 -15.39
C LEU A 68 -1.88 13.94 -16.81
N ALA A 69 -1.70 15.17 -17.27
CA ALA A 69 -1.16 15.46 -18.59
C ALA A 69 0.26 14.90 -18.84
N ARG A 70 0.98 14.42 -17.81
CA ARG A 70 2.30 13.78 -17.96
C ARG A 70 2.23 12.28 -18.27
N TYR A 71 1.06 11.68 -18.12
CA TYR A 71 0.85 10.21 -18.15
C TYR A 71 -0.30 9.76 -19.07
N GLU A 72 -0.98 10.71 -19.73
CA GLU A 72 -1.94 10.46 -20.82
C GLU A 72 -1.24 10.32 -22.18
#